data_AF-A0A7Y2J1X1-F1
#
_entry.id   AF-A0A7Y2J1X1-F1
#
_cell.length_a   1.000
_cell.length_b   1.000
_cell.length_c   1.000
_cell.angle_alpha   90.00
_cell.angle_beta   90.00
_cell.angle_gamma   90.00
#
_symmetry.space_group_name_H-M   'P 1'
#
loop_
_entity.id
_entity.type
_entity.pdbx_description
1 polymer ?
#
loop_
_entity_poly.entity_id
_entity_poly.type
_entity_poly.pdbx_seq_one_letter_code
_entity_poly.pdbx_strand_id
1 'polypeptide(L)'
;MPDRRQVLLGAACAGLVPQLSVSQQNQGFPPVPTWRPTFRPDIDQIAERFRFYSNNTLDFVIFRNSTCCVVPQGLVEDDAITAAADVLTSIISFHPDMNPRRMDDGHILITYN
;
A
#
# COMPACT_ATOMS: atom_id res chain seq x y z
N MET A 1 -75.96 -32.06 3.01
CA MET A 1 -76.37 -30.87 3.81
C MET A 1 -76.49 -31.28 5.26
N PRO A 2 -76.07 -30.51 6.29
CA PRO A 2 -75.51 -29.14 6.39
C PRO A 2 -74.00 -29.15 6.79
N ASP A 3 -73.12 -28.21 6.43
CA ASP A 3 -72.89 -26.80 6.82
C ASP A 3 -72.53 -26.56 8.31
N ARG A 4 -71.28 -26.15 8.58
CA ARG A 4 -70.92 -24.99 9.44
C ARG A 4 -69.41 -24.91 9.75
N ARG A 5 -68.80 -23.85 9.20
CA ARG A 5 -67.80 -22.93 9.79
C ARG A 5 -66.91 -23.48 10.91
N GLN A 6 -65.59 -23.43 10.69
CA GLN A 6 -64.68 -22.75 11.62
C GLN A 6 -63.41 -22.24 10.91
N VAL A 7 -63.23 -20.93 11.10
CA VAL A 7 -62.12 -20.08 10.71
C VAL A 7 -60.98 -20.30 11.70
N LEU A 8 -59.74 -20.42 11.22
CA LEU A 8 -58.57 -19.94 11.93
C LEU A 8 -57.55 -19.48 10.89
N LEU A 9 -57.62 -18.18 10.59
CA LEU A 9 -56.55 -17.41 9.96
C LEU A 9 -55.32 -17.51 10.87
N GLY A 10 -54.33 -18.31 10.46
CA GLY A 10 -52.96 -18.14 10.94
C GLY A 10 -52.33 -16.99 10.17
N ALA A 11 -52.37 -15.79 10.73
CA ALA A 11 -51.65 -14.64 10.21
C ALA A 11 -50.13 -14.90 10.37
N ALA A 12 -49.48 -15.38 9.30
CA ALA A 12 -48.03 -15.37 9.22
C ALA A 12 -47.59 -13.92 8.97
N CYS A 13 -47.33 -13.18 10.05
CA CYS A 13 -46.58 -11.94 9.99
C CYS A 13 -45.14 -12.27 9.59
N ALA A 14 -44.90 -12.42 8.30
CA ALA A 14 -43.56 -12.32 7.73
C ALA A 14 -43.14 -10.86 7.89
N GLY A 15 -42.56 -10.54 9.06
CA GLY A 15 -41.87 -9.29 9.27
C GLY A 15 -40.74 -9.21 8.28
N LEU A 16 -40.92 -8.41 7.22
CA LEU A 16 -39.80 -7.87 6.46
C LEU A 16 -39.01 -7.02 7.46
N VAL A 17 -37.97 -7.62 8.04
CA VAL A 17 -36.85 -6.85 8.58
C VAL A 17 -36.16 -6.29 7.34
N PRO A 18 -36.21 -4.97 7.05
CA PRO A 18 -35.26 -4.44 6.10
C PRO A 18 -33.88 -4.71 6.70
N GLN A 19 -33.16 -5.67 6.12
CA GLN A 19 -31.72 -5.73 6.31
C GLN A 19 -31.20 -4.39 5.84
N LEU A 20 -30.91 -3.51 6.79
CA LEU A 20 -30.02 -2.38 6.58
C LEU A 20 -28.72 -3.00 6.11
N SER A 21 -28.61 -3.15 4.80
CA SER A 21 -27.39 -3.53 4.13
C SER A 21 -26.45 -2.36 4.38
N VAL A 22 -25.69 -2.45 5.47
CA VAL A 22 -24.53 -1.59 5.67
C VAL A 22 -23.67 -1.88 4.46
N SER A 23 -23.68 -0.97 3.48
CA SER A 23 -22.71 -1.02 2.41
C SER A 23 -21.37 -1.00 3.12
N GLN A 24 -20.66 -2.13 3.12
CA GLN A 24 -19.23 -2.13 3.41
C GLN A 24 -18.63 -1.21 2.36
N GLN A 25 -18.51 0.07 2.71
CA GLN A 25 -17.58 0.97 2.08
C GLN A 25 -16.25 0.27 2.30
N ASN A 26 -15.80 -0.41 1.25
CA ASN A 26 -14.49 -1.02 1.16
C ASN A 26 -13.51 0.15 1.11
N GLN A 27 -13.35 0.84 2.24
CA GLN A 27 -12.31 1.83 2.47
C GLN A 27 -11.04 1.00 2.44
N GLY A 28 -10.50 0.87 1.22
CA GLY A 28 -9.49 -0.10 0.85
C GLY A 28 -8.48 -0.19 1.98
N PHE A 29 -8.46 -1.35 2.63
CA PHE A 29 -7.42 -1.61 3.60
C PHE A 29 -6.18 -2.03 2.78
N PRO A 30 -5.11 -1.25 2.86
CA PRO A 30 -4.85 -0.25 3.89
C PRO A 30 -5.24 1.18 3.50
N PRO A 31 -5.58 2.04 4.49
CA PRO A 31 -5.80 3.44 4.21
C PRO A 31 -4.49 4.07 3.73
N VAL A 32 -4.32 4.20 2.42
CA VAL A 32 -3.26 5.00 1.82
C VAL A 32 -3.69 6.46 1.93
N PRO A 33 -2.88 7.33 2.55
CA PRO A 33 -3.19 8.76 2.55
C PRO A 33 -3.31 9.24 1.10
N THR A 34 -4.43 9.88 0.76
CA THR A 34 -4.57 10.59 -0.52
C THR A 34 -3.50 11.67 -0.66
N TRP A 35 -3.01 12.17 0.48
CA TRP A 35 -1.93 13.13 0.54
C TRP A 35 -0.62 12.53 0.02
N ARG A 36 -0.05 13.18 -1.00
CA ARG A 36 1.30 12.95 -1.49
C ARG A 36 2.04 14.30 -1.47
N PRO A 37 3.29 14.36 -1.00
CA PRO A 37 4.06 15.59 -1.05
C PRO A 37 4.20 16.04 -2.51
N THR A 38 3.85 17.28 -2.80
CA THR A 38 4.06 17.92 -4.11
C THR A 38 5.49 18.39 -4.27
N PHE A 39 6.16 18.64 -3.15
CA PHE A 39 7.56 18.99 -3.09
C PHE A 39 8.44 17.88 -3.65
N ARG A 40 9.33 18.23 -4.57
CA ARG A 40 10.41 17.38 -5.04
C ARG A 40 11.70 18.20 -5.02
N PRO A 41 12.72 17.75 -4.28
CA PRO A 41 14.05 18.32 -4.41
C PRO A 41 14.54 18.22 -5.85
N ASP A 42 15.44 19.14 -6.21
CA ASP A 42 16.19 19.02 -7.46
C ASP A 42 17.11 17.78 -7.38
N ILE A 43 16.86 16.80 -8.25
CA ILE A 43 17.59 15.52 -8.25
C ILE A 43 19.07 15.74 -8.55
N ASP A 44 19.42 16.71 -9.39
CA ASP A 44 20.81 17.01 -9.73
C ASP A 44 21.55 17.61 -8.53
N GLN A 45 20.88 18.50 -7.79
CA GLN A 45 21.42 19.03 -6.53
C GLN A 45 21.62 17.90 -5.51
N ILE A 46 20.67 16.97 -5.38
CA ILE A 46 20.82 15.82 -4.49
C ILE A 46 22.01 14.94 -4.93
N ALA A 47 22.14 14.67 -6.23
CA ALA A 47 23.24 13.90 -6.78
C ALA A 47 24.60 14.56 -6.49
N GLU A 48 24.71 15.88 -6.67
CA GLU A 48 25.90 16.66 -6.35
C GLU A 48 26.28 16.51 -4.87
N ARG A 49 25.33 16.73 -3.96
CA ARG A 49 25.57 16.64 -2.51
C ARG A 49 25.95 15.22 -2.09
N PHE A 50 25.28 14.22 -2.65
CA PHE A 50 25.58 12.82 -2.33
C PHE A 50 26.98 12.42 -2.80
N ARG A 51 27.38 12.84 -4.02
CA ARG A 51 28.76 12.67 -4.50
C ARG A 51 29.77 13.36 -3.59
N PHE A 52 29.48 14.59 -3.17
CA PHE A 52 30.35 15.32 -2.25
C PHE A 52 30.56 14.55 -0.94
N TYR A 53 29.50 14.11 -0.26
CA TYR A 53 29.62 13.39 1.01
C TYR A 53 30.18 11.98 0.90
N SER A 54 30.03 11.33 -0.27
CA SER A 54 30.64 10.03 -0.56
C SER A 54 32.07 10.14 -1.08
N ASN A 55 32.66 11.35 -1.14
CA ASN A 55 33.95 11.60 -1.79
C ASN A 55 34.01 11.07 -3.23
N ASN A 56 32.86 10.99 -3.90
CA ASN A 56 32.70 10.43 -5.24
C ASN A 56 33.22 8.99 -5.38
N THR A 57 33.22 8.21 -4.29
CA THR A 57 33.69 6.81 -4.28
C THR A 57 32.56 5.80 -4.29
N LEU A 58 31.29 6.21 -4.29
CA LEU A 58 30.15 5.29 -4.27
C LEU A 58 29.31 5.47 -5.53
N ASP A 59 28.86 4.35 -6.08
CA ASP A 59 27.76 4.35 -7.04
C ASP A 59 26.44 4.28 -6.29
N PHE A 60 25.45 4.99 -6.80
CA PHE A 60 24.16 5.12 -6.13
C PHE A 60 23.04 5.40 -7.12
N VAL A 61 21.83 5.01 -6.74
CA VAL A 61 20.58 5.29 -7.44
C VAL A 61 19.76 6.29 -6.63
N ILE A 62 19.15 7.26 -7.30
CA ILE A 62 18.24 8.23 -6.68
C ILE A 62 16.82 7.92 -7.13
N PHE A 63 15.96 7.58 -6.17
CA PHE A 63 14.53 7.41 -6.44
C PHE A 63 13.85 8.76 -6.66
N ARG A 64 12.67 8.74 -7.30
CA ARG A 64 11.90 9.94 -7.68
C ARG A 64 11.70 10.98 -6.58
N ASN A 65 11.64 10.56 -5.31
CA ASN A 65 11.47 11.43 -4.14
C ASN A 65 12.77 11.57 -3.33
N SER A 66 13.92 11.51 -4.01
CA SER A 66 15.25 11.82 -3.48
C SER A 66 15.84 10.84 -2.46
N THR A 67 15.23 9.68 -2.26
CA THR A 67 15.89 8.58 -1.55
C THR A 67 17.11 8.15 -2.36
N CYS A 68 18.30 8.24 -1.77
CA CYS A 68 19.54 7.76 -2.36
C CYS A 68 19.85 6.36 -1.82
N CYS A 69 20.13 5.42 -2.72
CA CYS A 69 20.49 4.06 -2.37
C CYS A 69 21.87 3.76 -2.93
N VAL A 70 22.82 3.42 -2.06
CA VAL A 70 24.15 2.96 -2.47
C VAL A 70 24.02 1.57 -3.09
N VAL A 71 24.69 1.36 -4.22
CA VAL A 71 24.70 0.09 -4.95
C VAL A 71 26.15 -0.36 -5.18
N PRO A 72 26.39 -1.64 -5.51
CA PRO A 72 27.70 -2.07 -5.97
C PRO A 72 28.22 -1.21 -7.13
N GLN A 73 29.52 -0.95 -7.13
CA GLN A 73 30.15 -0.13 -8.18
C GLN A 73 30.16 -0.85 -9.53
N GLY A 74 30.06 -0.06 -10.62
CA GLY A 74 30.25 -0.52 -11.98
C GLY A 74 29.09 -1.35 -12.54
N LEU A 75 27.92 -1.31 -11.89
CA LEU A 75 26.71 -1.93 -12.43
C LEU A 75 26.22 -1.19 -13.67
N VAL A 76 25.64 -1.94 -14.61
CA VAL A 76 24.85 -1.36 -15.69
C VAL A 76 23.53 -0.82 -15.13
N GLU A 77 22.86 0.08 -15.85
CA GLU A 77 21.70 0.81 -15.36
C GLU A 77 20.58 -0.09 -14.82
N ASP A 78 20.19 -1.12 -15.57
CA ASP A 78 19.11 -2.05 -15.17
C ASP A 78 19.48 -2.82 -13.88
N ASP A 79 20.72 -3.30 -13.78
CA ASP A 79 21.21 -4.03 -12.60
C ASP A 79 21.28 -3.10 -11.37
N ALA A 80 21.67 -1.83 -11.57
CA ALA A 80 21.69 -0.84 -10.51
C ALA A 80 20.26 -0.54 -9.99
N ILE A 81 19.27 -0.45 -10.90
CA ILE A 81 17.86 -0.26 -10.53
C ILE A 81 17.37 -1.46 -9.71
N THR A 82 17.65 -2.69 -10.15
CA THR A 82 17.27 -3.90 -9.41
C THR A 82 17.93 -3.94 -8.03
N ALA A 83 19.25 -3.72 -7.95
CA ALA A 83 19.98 -3.70 -6.69
C ALA A 83 19.42 -2.65 -5.71
N ALA A 84 19.12 -1.44 -6.19
CA ALA A 84 18.53 -0.40 -5.37
C ALA A 84 17.13 -0.75 -4.85
N ALA A 85 16.30 -1.37 -5.70
CA ALA A 85 14.96 -1.83 -5.31
C ALA A 85 15.03 -2.95 -4.26
N ASP A 86 16.00 -3.86 -4.37
CA ASP A 86 16.22 -4.95 -3.41
C ASP A 86 16.68 -4.41 -2.05
N VAL A 87 17.65 -3.48 -2.04
CA VAL A 87 18.09 -2.80 -0.82
C VAL A 87 16.91 -2.10 -0.14
N LEU A 88 16.13 -1.31 -0.89
CA LEU A 88 14.97 -0.63 -0.33
C LEU A 88 13.95 -1.63 0.24
N THR A 89 13.70 -2.73 -0.49
CA THR A 89 12.80 -3.81 -0.06
C THR A 89 13.29 -4.48 1.22
N SER A 90 14.60 -4.69 1.37
CA SER A 90 15.18 -5.27 2.58
C SER A 90 15.00 -4.36 3.80
N ILE A 91 15.16 -3.04 3.62
CA ILE A 91 15.03 -2.06 4.71
C ILE A 91 13.59 -1.97 5.17
N ILE A 92 12.63 -1.87 4.23
CA ILE A 92 11.21 -1.79 4.61
C ILE A 92 10.72 -3.09 5.28
N SER A 93 11.39 -4.20 5.03
CA SER A 93 11.05 -5.51 5.60
C SER A 93 11.89 -5.86 6.84
N PHE A 94 12.74 -4.95 7.31
CA PHE A 94 13.74 -5.27 8.33
C PHE A 94 13.15 -5.39 9.74
N HIS A 95 12.18 -4.54 10.09
CA HIS A 95 11.66 -4.53 11.45
C HIS A 95 10.58 -5.62 11.63
N PRO A 96 10.65 -6.48 12.66
CA PRO A 96 9.72 -7.60 12.82
C PRO A 96 8.26 -7.17 13.04
N ASP A 97 8.04 -5.99 13.63
CA ASP A 97 6.69 -5.41 13.77
C ASP A 97 6.22 -4.68 12.50
N MET A 98 7.10 -4.47 11.52
CA MET A 98 6.77 -3.86 10.24
C MET A 98 6.50 -4.95 9.22
N ASN A 99 5.25 -5.07 8.79
CA ASN A 99 4.81 -6.12 7.88
C ASN A 99 4.45 -5.50 6.52
N PRO A 100 5.44 -5.25 5.64
CA PRO A 100 5.19 -4.74 4.30
C PRO A 100 4.55 -5.82 3.42
N ARG A 101 3.44 -5.49 2.76
CA ARG A 101 2.73 -6.35 1.80
C ARG A 101 2.63 -5.67 0.44
N ARG A 102 3.04 -6.38 -0.61
CA ARG A 102 2.84 -5.91 -2.00
C ARG A 102 1.35 -5.91 -2.35
N MET A 103 0.91 -4.84 -3.01
CA MET A 103 -0.44 -4.68 -3.55
C MET A 103 -0.44 -4.95 -5.06
N ASP A 104 -1.62 -5.24 -5.60
CA ASP A 104 -1.82 -5.63 -7.01
C ASP A 104 -1.50 -4.49 -8.01
N ASP A 105 -1.46 -3.25 -7.53
CA ASP A 105 -1.14 -2.04 -8.29
C ASP A 105 0.36 -1.66 -8.25
N GLY A 106 1.20 -2.53 -7.65
CA GLY A 106 2.63 -2.29 -7.52
C GLY A 106 3.03 -1.38 -6.35
N HIS A 107 2.08 -0.97 -5.51
CA HIS A 107 2.37 -0.27 -4.26
C HIS A 107 2.66 -1.24 -3.10
N ILE A 108 3.18 -0.70 -1.99
CA ILE A 108 3.51 -1.47 -0.78
C ILE A 108 2.71 -0.91 0.40
N LEU A 109 1.91 -1.79 1.00
CA LEU A 109 1.26 -1.57 2.28
C LEU A 109 2.25 -1.84 3.41
N ILE A 110 2.45 -0.91 4.34
CA ILE A 110 3.17 -1.19 5.59
C ILE A 110 2.18 -1.25 6.76
N THR A 111 1.98 -2.43 7.37
CA THR A 111 1.21 -2.56 8.62
C THR A 111 2.15 -2.72 9.80
N TYR A 112 1.70 -2.28 10.98
CA TYR A 112 2.34 -2.58 12.26
C TYR A 112 1.54 -3.64 13.00
N ASN A 113 2.21 -4.61 13.63
CA ASN A 113 1.58 -5.62 14.48
C ASN A 113 1.16 -5.06 15.84
#